data_AF-A0A1W1V2E1-F1
#
_entry.id   AF-A0A1W1V2E1-F1
#
_cell.length_a   1.000
_cell.length_b   1.000
_cell.length_c   1.000
_cell.angle_alpha   90.00
_cell.angle_beta   90.00
_cell.angle_gamma   90.00
#
_symmetry.space_group_name_H-M   'P 1'
#
loop_
_entity.id
_entity.type
_entity.pdbx_description
1 polymer ?
#
loop_
_entity_poly.entity_id
_entity_poly.type
_entity_poly.pdbx_seq_one_letter_code
_entity_poly.pdbx_strand_id
1 'polypeptide(L)' 'MMISESKLLNYASNFLESEIEQINKLLSEENRSQEDRYILTRLKREYERDLEEIGNAN' A
#
# COMPACT_ATOMS: atom_id res chain seq x y z
N MET A 1 13.12 4.36 -23.85
CA MET A 1 12.24 5.47 -23.43
C MET A 1 12.24 5.46 -21.91
N MET A 2 12.63 6.55 -21.26
CA MET A 2 12.65 6.64 -19.80
C MET A 2 11.26 7.12 -19.35
N ILE A 3 10.68 6.45 -18.35
CA ILE A 3 9.43 6.91 -17.73
C ILE A 3 9.72 8.24 -17.03
N SER A 4 8.83 9.23 -17.19
CA SER A 4 8.97 10.49 -16.45
C SER A 4 8.76 10.26 -14.97
N GLU A 5 9.45 11.03 -14.12
CA GLU A 5 9.29 10.96 -12.66
C GLU A 5 7.82 11.07 -12.23
N SER A 6 7.07 11.99 -12.83
CA SER A 6 5.62 12.12 -12.60
C SER A 6 4.82 10.86 -12.92
N LYS A 7 5.19 10.14 -13.98
CA LYS A 7 4.54 8.85 -14.31
C LYS A 7 4.95 7.77 -13.33
N LEU A 8 6.21 7.77 -12.89
CA LEU A 8 6.73 6.82 -11.91
C LEU A 8 6.03 6.99 -10.55
N LEU A 9 5.89 8.24 -10.08
CA LEU A 9 5.18 8.59 -8.86
C LEU A 9 3.70 8.17 -8.95
N ASN A 10 3.02 8.48 -10.07
CA ASN A 10 1.65 8.03 -10.27
C ASN A 10 1.50 6.50 -10.26
N TYR A 11 2.43 5.76 -10.88
CA TYR A 11 2.41 4.30 -10.83
C TYR A 11 2.62 3.77 -9.41
N ALA A 12 3.56 4.35 -8.66
CA ALA A 12 3.82 3.97 -7.28
C ALA A 12 2.63 4.25 -6.37
N SER A 13 2.02 5.44 -6.45
CA SER A 13 0.83 5.80 -5.67
C SER A 13 -0.34 4.86 -5.99
N ASN A 14 -0.67 4.65 -7.27
CA ASN A 14 -1.77 3.76 -7.67
C ASN A 14 -1.54 2.32 -7.21
N PHE A 15 -0.29 1.85 -7.25
CA PHE A 15 0.07 0.52 -6.75
C PHE A 15 -0.16 0.43 -5.23
N LEU A 16 0.37 1.37 -4.45
CA LEU A 16 0.23 1.39 -3.00
C LEU A 16 -1.24 1.47 -2.58
N GLU A 17 -2.04 2.33 -3.21
CA GLU A 17 -3.48 2.42 -2.95
C GLU A 17 -4.20 1.09 -3.22
N SER A 18 -3.89 0.43 -4.34
CA SER A 18 -4.48 -0.86 -4.70
C SER A 18 -4.09 -1.98 -3.72
N GLU A 19 -2.82 -2.03 -3.31
CA GLU A 19 -2.34 -3.02 -2.34
C GLU A 19 -2.95 -2.79 -0.95
N ILE A 20 -3.06 -1.54 -0.50
CA ILE A 20 -3.75 -1.20 0.76
C ILE A 20 -5.21 -1.64 0.71
N GLU A 21 -5.92 -1.43 -0.40
CA GLU A 21 -7.29 -1.89 -0.58
C GLU A 21 -7.39 -3.42 -0.49
N GLN A 22 -6.48 -4.15 -1.15
CA GLN A 22 -6.43 -5.61 -1.08
C GLN A 22 -6.13 -6.10 0.34
N ILE A 23 -5.17 -5.50 1.03
CA ILE A 23 -4.86 -5.84 2.42
C ILE A 23 -6.08 -5.62 3.32
N ASN A 24 -6.82 -4.52 3.15
CA ASN A 24 -8.05 -4.25 3.90
C ASN A 24 -9.13 -5.32 3.65
N LYS A 25 -9.33 -5.73 2.39
CA LYS A 25 -10.26 -6.83 2.04
C LYS A 25 -9.86 -8.10 2.76
N LEU A 26 -8.59 -8.47 2.66
CA LEU A 26 -8.09 -9.67 3.31
C LEU A 26 -8.23 -9.57 4.85
N LEU A 27 -7.99 -8.40 5.47
CA LEU A 27 -8.09 -8.22 6.93
C LEU A 27 -9.54 -8.32 7.45
N SER A 28 -10.52 -8.08 6.58
CA SER A 28 -11.94 -8.23 6.88
C SER A 28 -12.42 -9.69 6.90
N GLU A 29 -11.61 -10.64 6.41
CA GLU A 29 -11.94 -12.06 6.42
C GLU A 29 -11.90 -12.64 7.86
N GLU A 30 -13.00 -13.26 8.27
CA GLU A 30 -13.22 -13.73 9.65
C GLU A 30 -12.30 -14.91 10.04
N ASN A 31 -11.92 -15.74 9.07
CA ASN A 31 -11.17 -16.99 9.29
C ASN A 31 -9.64 -16.81 9.29
N ARG A 32 -9.11 -15.59 9.37
CA ARG A 32 -7.67 -15.36 9.32
C ARG A 32 -6.98 -15.49 10.66
N SER A 33 -5.80 -16.09 10.61
CA SER A 33 -4.95 -16.29 11.78
C SER A 33 -4.51 -14.94 12.36
N GLN A 34 -4.24 -14.92 13.66
CA GLN A 34 -3.72 -13.74 14.33
C GLN A 34 -2.34 -13.32 13.77
N GLU A 35 -1.53 -14.29 13.35
CA GLU A 35 -0.22 -14.05 12.74
C GLU A 35 -0.36 -13.35 11.38
N ASP A 36 -1.25 -13.83 10.50
CA ASP A 36 -1.53 -13.19 9.21
C ASP A 36 -2.04 -11.76 9.41
N ARG A 37 -2.94 -11.56 10.38
CA ARG A 37 -3.47 -10.23 10.72
C ARG A 37 -2.36 -9.28 11.20
N TYR A 38 -1.43 -9.78 12.00
CA TYR A 38 -0.27 -8.99 12.46
C TYR A 38 0.61 -8.57 11.29
N ILE A 39 0.98 -9.52 10.43
CA ILE A 39 1.83 -9.27 9.26
C ILE A 39 1.18 -8.25 8.33
N LEU A 40 -0.12 -8.41 8.06
CA LEU A 40 -0.82 -7.56 7.10
C LEU A 40 -1.15 -6.19 7.65
N THR A 41 -1.42 -6.07 8.94
CA THR A 41 -1.52 -4.76 9.61
C THR A 41 -0.19 -4.02 9.55
N ARG A 42 0.94 -4.73 9.73
CA ARG A 42 2.26 -4.12 9.62
C ARG A 42 2.54 -3.68 8.18
N LEU A 43 2.30 -4.54 7.19
CA LEU A 43 2.51 -4.24 5.77
C LEU A 43 1.68 -3.03 5.33
N LYS A 44 0.40 -3.01 5.68
CA LYS A 44 -0.50 -1.87 5.43
C LYS A 44 0.08 -0.55 5.96
N ARG A 45 0.60 -0.55 7.19
CA ARG A 45 1.19 0.65 7.80
C ARG A 45 2.45 1.12 7.09
N GLU A 46 3.27 0.22 6.56
CA GLU A 46 4.42 0.62 5.73
C GLU A 46 3.92 1.28 4.45
N TYR A 47 2.98 0.67 3.73
CA TYR A 47 2.45 1.21 2.49
C TYR A 47 1.71 2.54 2.67
N GLU A 48 0.99 2.73 3.77
CA GLU A 48 0.37 4.01 4.12
C GLU A 48 1.41 5.12 4.33
N ARG A 49 2.56 4.78 4.96
CA ARG A 49 3.67 5.73 5.12
C ARG A 49 4.35 6.05 3.80
N ASP A 50 4.63 5.04 2.97
CA ASP A 50 5.23 5.24 1.65
C ASP A 50 4.34 6.14 0.77
N LEU A 51 3.02 5.95 0.85
CA LEU A 51 2.05 6.76 0.11
C LEU A 51 2.03 8.22 0.61
N GLU A 52 2.10 8.42 1.93
CA GLU A 52 2.21 9.76 2.53
C GLU A 52 3.53 10.46 2.12
N GLU A 53 4.66 9.75 2.11
CA GLU A 53 5.94 10.29 1.67
C GLU A 53 5.91 10.71 0.19
N ILE A 54 5.29 9.91 -0.67
CA ILE A 54 5.09 10.26 -2.09
C ILE A 54 4.18 11.49 -2.24
N GLY A 55 3.11 11.59 -1.44
CA GLY A 55 2.19 12.73 -1.46
C GLY A 55 2.84 14.04 -0.99
N ASN A 56 3.71 13.95 0.02
CA ASN A 56 4.44 15.08 0.61
C ASN A 56 5.68 15.51 -0.20
N ALA A 57 6.07 14.76 -1.24
CA ALA A 57 7.19 15.08 -2.11
C ALA A 57 6.85 16.10 -3.23
N ASN A 58 5.61 16.61 -3.28
CA ASN A 58 5.12 17.59 -4.26
C ASN A 58 5.02 19.03 -3.70
#